data_AF-A0A944VYW1-F1
#
_entry.id   AF-A0A944VYW1-F1
#
_cell.length_a   1.000
_cell.length_b   1.000
_cell.length_c   1.000
_cell.angle_alpha   90.00
_cell.angle_beta   90.00
_cell.angle_gamma   90.00
#
_symmetry.space_group_name_H-M   'P 1'
#
loop_
_entity.id
_entity.type
_entity.pdbx_description
1 polymer ?
#
loop_
_entity_poly.entity_id
_entity_poly.type
_entity_poly.pdbx_seq_one_letter_code
_entity_poly.pdbx_strand_id
1 'polypeptide(L)'
;MKILFLVQGLDVAASRYRVLQYLPYLKEHGIQASVHRFPKGFFAKLKVFKSANQYDILFIQRKRFSVLWLKYIRKNARKIVYDFDDSVMHRSSKHLRHESKARVKMFKNMVNASDHV
;
A
#
# COMPACT_ATOMS: atom_id res chain seq x y z
N MET A 1 8.01 -15.02 9.44
CA MET A 1 7.56 -14.26 8.25
C MET A 1 7.79 -12.78 8.47
N LYS A 2 8.19 -12.03 7.44
CA LYS A 2 8.44 -10.58 7.49
C LYS A 2 7.46 -9.81 6.62
N ILE A 3 6.78 -8.81 7.18
CA ILE A 3 5.82 -7.97 6.46
C ILE A 3 6.26 -6.51 6.53
N LEU A 4 6.29 -5.84 5.38
CA LEU A 4 6.46 -4.40 5.26
C LEU A 4 5.09 -3.75 5.03
N PHE A 5 4.62 -2.97 6.00
CA PHE A 5 3.40 -2.18 5.88
C PHE A 5 3.73 -0.74 5.46
N LEU A 6 3.16 -0.31 4.33
CA LEU A 6 3.18 1.08 3.88
C LEU A 6 1.82 1.73 4.12
N VAL A 7 1.80 2.65 5.10
CA VAL A 7 0.58 3.30 5.59
C VAL A 7 0.57 4.81 5.30
N GLN A 8 -0.62 5.42 5.33
CA GLN A 8 -0.77 6.86 5.08
C GLN A 8 -0.11 7.72 6.17
N GLY A 9 -0.23 7.30 7.43
CA GLY A 9 0.29 7.96 8.63
C GLY A 9 0.31 6.96 9.79
N LEU A 10 1.00 7.28 10.89
CA LEU A 10 1.04 6.39 12.07
C LEU A 10 -0.04 6.74 13.10
N ASP A 11 -0.64 7.90 12.92
CA ASP A 11 -1.57 8.58 13.81
C ASP A 11 -2.99 8.62 13.22
N VAL A 12 -3.14 8.32 11.93
CA VAL A 12 -4.41 8.36 11.20
C VAL A 12 -5.27 7.15 11.53
N ALA A 13 -6.57 7.38 11.77
CA ALA A 13 -7.54 6.33 12.12
C ALA A 13 -7.52 5.15 11.14
N ALA A 14 -7.45 5.42 9.84
CA ALA A 14 -7.35 4.38 8.82
C ALA A 14 -6.18 3.42 9.07
N SER A 15 -4.99 3.92 9.41
CA SER A 15 -3.83 3.08 9.74
C SER A 15 -4.00 2.36 11.07
N ARG A 16 -4.55 3.04 12.09
CA ARG A 16 -4.74 2.45 13.42
C ARG A 16 -5.63 1.21 13.38
N TYR A 17 -6.80 1.33 12.73
CA TYR A 17 -7.78 0.26 12.67
C TYR A 17 -7.49 -0.82 11.60
N ARG A 18 -6.71 -0.52 10.56
CA ARG A 18 -6.40 -1.52 9.53
C ARG A 18 -5.06 -2.24 9.75
N VAL A 19 -4.10 -1.61 10.43
CA VAL A 19 -2.74 -2.14 10.56
C VAL A 19 -2.26 -2.12 12.01
N LEU A 20 -2.20 -0.94 12.63
CA LEU A 20 -1.41 -0.78 13.86
C LEU A 20 -1.95 -1.57 15.06
N GLN A 21 -3.26 -1.70 15.19
CA GLN A 21 -3.87 -2.46 16.28
C GLN A 21 -3.51 -3.96 16.26
N TYR A 22 -3.15 -4.50 15.09
CA TYR A 22 -2.84 -5.92 14.92
C TYR A 22 -1.35 -6.23 15.13
N LEU A 23 -0.48 -5.23 15.27
CA LEU A 23 0.96 -5.45 15.43
C LEU A 23 1.31 -6.32 16.65
N PRO A 24 0.69 -6.16 17.84
CA PRO A 24 0.94 -7.05 18.98
C PRO A 24 0.58 -8.50 18.66
N TYR A 25 -0.62 -8.73 18.11
CA TYR A 25 -1.08 -10.06 17.71
C TYR A 25 -0.15 -10.74 16.69
N LEU A 26 0.28 -9.99 15.66
CA LEU A 26 1.23 -10.49 14.67
C LEU A 26 2.56 -10.89 15.32
N LYS A 27 3.07 -10.07 16.25
CA LYS A 27 4.31 -10.33 16.96
C LYS A 27 4.21 -11.59 17.83
N GLU A 28 3.11 -11.77 18.55
CA GLU A 28 2.84 -12.97 19.37
C GLU A 28 2.84 -14.26 18.53
N HIS A 29 2.45 -14.16 17.24
CA HIS A 29 2.47 -15.27 16.30
C HIS A 29 3.77 -15.37 15.48
N GLY A 30 4.86 -14.73 15.93
CA GLY A 30 6.18 -14.83 15.29
C GLY A 30 6.30 -14.08 13.95
N ILE A 31 5.38 -13.17 13.66
CA ILE A 31 5.42 -12.34 12.45
C ILE A 31 6.15 -11.03 12.77
N GLN A 32 7.19 -10.74 11.99
CA GLN A 32 7.95 -9.49 12.10
C GLN A 32 7.32 -8.44 11.20
N ALA A 33 6.68 -7.44 11.80
CA ALA A 33 6.01 -6.36 11.10
C ALA A 33 6.84 -5.06 11.15
N SER A 34 7.28 -4.59 10.00
CA SER A 34 7.87 -3.25 9.84
C SER A 34 6.81 -2.30 9.30
N VAL A 35 6.56 -1.18 9.97
CA VAL A 35 5.58 -0.19 9.52
C VAL A 35 6.27 1.11 9.14
N HIS A 36 6.03 1.57 7.92
CA HIS A 36 6.55 2.84 7.42
C HIS A 36 5.44 3.70 6.82
N ARG A 37 5.56 5.01 6.98
CA ARG A 37 4.78 5.97 6.19
C ARG A 37 5.24 5.89 4.73
N PHE A 38 4.34 6.21 3.79
CA PHE A 38 4.75 6.32 2.39
C PHE A 38 5.91 7.32 2.24
N PRO A 39 7.03 6.90 1.60
CA PRO A 39 8.19 7.76 1.43
C PRO A 39 7.84 8.98 0.56
N LYS A 40 8.35 10.14 0.98
CA LYS A 40 8.28 11.39 0.23
C LYS A 40 9.54 11.55 -0.63
N GLY A 41 9.38 12.07 -1.84
CA GLY A 41 10.50 12.23 -2.78
C GLY A 41 10.84 10.97 -3.57
N PHE A 42 11.63 11.15 -4.64
CA PHE A 42 11.94 10.10 -5.61
C PHE A 42 12.93 9.06 -5.05
N PHE A 43 14.06 9.50 -4.50
CA PHE A 43 15.09 8.60 -3.97
C PHE A 43 14.63 7.78 -2.77
N ALA A 44 13.85 8.38 -1.86
CA ALA A 44 13.29 7.64 -0.72
C ALA A 44 12.31 6.54 -1.19
N LYS A 45 11.50 6.82 -2.22
CA LYS A 45 10.65 5.79 -2.85
C LYS A 45 11.47 4.65 -3.43
N LEU A 46 12.52 4.95 -4.21
CA LEU A 46 13.41 3.93 -4.75
C LEU A 46 14.00 3.06 -3.64
N LYS A 47 14.54 3.66 -2.58
CA LYS A 47 15.14 2.94 -1.45
C LYS A 47 14.13 2.00 -0.78
N VAL A 48 12.95 2.49 -0.41
CA VAL A 48 11.92 1.71 0.29
C VAL A 48 11.39 0.58 -0.59
N PHE A 49 11.09 0.85 -1.86
CA PHE A 49 10.58 -0.18 -2.76
C PHE A 49 11.64 -1.21 -3.15
N LYS A 50 12.93 -0.81 -3.22
CA LYS A 50 14.04 -1.77 -3.36
C LYS A 50 14.14 -2.69 -2.14
N SER A 51 14.02 -2.15 -0.93
CA SER A 51 14.07 -2.96 0.29
C SER A 51 12.90 -3.93 0.45
N ALA A 52 11.82 -3.78 -0.32
CA ALA A 52 10.68 -4.70 -0.29
C ALA A 52 11.09 -6.16 -0.61
N ASN A 53 12.23 -6.38 -1.27
CA ASN A 53 12.76 -7.71 -1.57
C ASN A 53 13.22 -8.50 -0.33
N GLN A 54 13.42 -7.81 0.80
CA GLN A 54 13.80 -8.39 2.09
C GLN A 54 12.60 -8.91 2.89
N TYR A 55 11.38 -8.65 2.39
CA TYR A 55 10.12 -9.00 3.06
C TYR A 55 9.38 -10.06 2.26
N ASP A 56 8.61 -10.88 2.98
CA ASP A 56 7.75 -11.89 2.36
C ASP A 56 6.49 -11.25 1.79
N ILE A 57 5.99 -10.20 2.45
CA ILE A 57 4.79 -9.46 2.05
C ILE A 57 5.07 -7.96 2.09
N LEU A 58 4.69 -7.28 1.01
CA LEU A 58 4.53 -5.83 0.96
C LEU A 58 3.03 -5.49 1.05
N PHE A 59 2.62 -4.91 2.16
CA PHE A 59 1.25 -4.44 2.38
C PHE A 59 1.16 -2.95 2.04
N ILE A 60 0.29 -2.60 1.09
CA ILE A 60 0.08 -1.21 0.63
C ILE A 60 -1.31 -0.77 1.03
N GLN A 61 -1.40 0.20 1.94
CA GLN A 61 -2.67 0.76 2.37
C GLN A 61 -3.11 1.92 1.48
N ARG A 62 -4.25 1.75 0.78
CA ARG A 62 -5.04 2.74 0.01
C ARG A 62 -4.33 3.47 -1.14
N LYS A 63 -2.99 3.49 -1.15
CA LYS A 63 -2.18 4.26 -2.08
C LYS A 63 -2.14 3.60 -3.45
N ARG A 64 -2.43 4.40 -4.48
CA ARG A 64 -2.27 4.01 -5.88
C ARG A 64 -0.97 4.54 -6.43
N PHE A 65 -0.37 3.77 -7.34
CA PHE A 65 0.86 4.11 -8.02
C PHE A 65 0.62 4.25 -9.53
N SER A 66 1.46 5.06 -10.19
CA SER A 66 1.52 5.04 -11.65
C SER A 66 2.06 3.69 -12.13
N VAL A 67 1.81 3.34 -13.38
CA VAL A 67 2.21 2.05 -13.94
C VAL A 67 3.72 1.81 -13.83
N LEU A 68 4.55 2.84 -14.03
CA LEU A 68 6.01 2.72 -13.91
C LEU A 68 6.44 2.38 -12.49
N TRP A 69 5.88 3.08 -11.49
CA TRP A 69 6.14 2.76 -10.09
C TRP A 69 5.64 1.38 -9.73
N LEU A 70 4.46 1.00 -10.21
CA LEU A 70 3.88 -0.31 -9.92
C LEU A 70 4.71 -1.46 -10.49
N LYS A 71 5.22 -1.32 -11.72
CA LYS A 71 6.18 -2.28 -12.32
C LYS A 71 7.45 -2.42 -11.45
N TYR A 72 7.99 -1.31 -10.98
CA TYR A 72 9.16 -1.32 -10.09
C TYR A 72 8.87 -2.01 -8.75
N ILE A 73 7.72 -1.70 -8.14
CA ILE A 73 7.27 -2.32 -6.89
C ILE A 73 7.12 -3.84 -7.09
N ARG A 74 6.38 -4.27 -8.12
CA ARG A 74 6.15 -5.68 -8.45
C ARG A 74 7.44 -6.45 -8.72
N LYS A 75 8.45 -5.82 -9.31
CA LYS A 75 9.78 -6.42 -9.52
C LYS A 75 10.51 -6.72 -8.20
N ASN A 76 10.32 -5.90 -7.17
CA ASN A 76 11.06 -6.02 -5.91
C ASN A 76 10.26 -6.75 -4.82
N ALA A 77 8.92 -6.69 -4.84
CA ALA A 77 8.09 -7.36 -3.85
C ALA A 77 7.87 -8.83 -4.20
N ARG A 78 8.00 -9.72 -3.20
CA ARG A 78 7.68 -11.15 -3.34
C ARG A 78 6.17 -11.36 -3.47
N LYS A 79 5.41 -10.80 -2.53
CA LYS A 79 3.95 -10.72 -2.54
C LYS A 79 3.48 -9.31 -2.21
N ILE A 80 2.40 -8.88 -2.84
CA ILE A 80 1.76 -7.59 -2.62
C ILE A 80 0.34 -7.82 -2.12
N VAL A 81 0.01 -7.23 -0.97
CA VAL A 81 -1.35 -7.12 -0.45
C VAL A 81 -1.77 -5.67 -0.57
N TYR A 82 -2.90 -5.40 -1.23
CA TYR A 82 -3.40 -4.04 -1.42
C TYR A 82 -4.73 -3.83 -0.71
N ASP A 83 -4.70 -3.19 0.47
CA ASP A 83 -5.89 -2.82 1.25
C ASP A 83 -6.48 -1.50 0.74
N PHE A 84 -7.78 -1.47 0.46
CA PHE A 84 -8.48 -0.27 0.01
C PHE A 84 -9.91 -0.17 0.57
N ASP A 85 -10.50 1.02 0.43
CA ASP A 85 -11.92 1.29 0.70
C ASP A 85 -12.71 1.49 -0.59
N ASP A 86 -14.03 1.57 -0.48
CA ASP A 86 -15.02 1.72 -1.54
C ASP A 86 -14.88 3.02 -2.36
N SER A 87 -14.11 3.99 -1.89
CA SER A 87 -14.02 5.31 -2.49
C SER A 87 -12.73 5.55 -3.28
N VAL A 88 -11.72 4.66 -3.19
CA VAL A 88 -10.39 4.98 -3.73
C VAL A 88 -10.44 5.28 -5.22
N MET A 89 -11.27 4.60 -6.02
CA MET A 89 -11.39 4.81 -7.46
C MET A 89 -12.16 6.09 -7.86
N HIS A 90 -12.83 6.74 -6.92
CA HIS A 90 -13.65 7.92 -7.16
C HIS A 90 -12.94 9.23 -6.76
N ARG A 91 -13.48 10.35 -7.25
CA ARG A 91 -13.14 11.68 -6.72
C ARG A 91 -13.94 11.92 -5.44
N SER A 92 -13.43 12.79 -4.57
CA SER A 92 -14.21 13.28 -3.43
C SER A 92 -15.53 13.87 -3.93
N SER A 93 -16.60 13.73 -3.14
CA SER A 93 -17.94 14.28 -3.40
C SER A 93 -17.96 15.79 -3.64
N LYS A 94 -16.89 16.50 -3.25
CA LYS A 94 -16.71 17.93 -3.51
C LYS A 94 -16.42 18.26 -4.99
N HIS A 95 -16.21 17.28 -5.86
CA HIS A 95 -15.96 17.51 -7.29
C HIS A 95 -17.24 17.39 -8.14
N LEU A 96 -17.44 18.34 -9.06
CA LEU A 96 -18.54 18.38 -10.04
C LEU A 96 -18.75 17.07 -10.81
N ARG A 97 -17.67 16.32 -11.07
CA ARG A 97 -17.72 14.96 -11.63
C ARG A 97 -17.06 14.00 -10.66
N HIS A 98 -17.84 13.03 -10.18
CA HIS A 98 -17.41 12.04 -9.18
C HIS A 98 -16.52 10.95 -9.81
N GLU A 99 -16.74 10.67 -11.10
CA GLU A 99 -16.00 9.65 -11.83
C GLU A 99 -14.66 10.15 -12.36
N SER A 100 -13.67 9.25 -12.38
CA SER A 100 -12.37 9.54 -12.96
C SER A 100 -11.78 8.30 -13.60
N LYS A 101 -11.80 8.24 -14.94
CA LYS A 101 -11.24 7.14 -15.74
C LYS A 101 -9.78 6.83 -15.35
N ALA A 102 -8.97 7.86 -15.09
CA ALA A 102 -7.59 7.69 -14.64
C ALA A 102 -7.49 7.01 -13.26
N ARG A 103 -8.31 7.45 -12.30
CA ARG A 103 -8.35 6.87 -10.94
C ARG A 103 -8.81 5.41 -10.95
N VAL A 104 -9.83 5.11 -11.75
CA VAL A 104 -10.32 3.75 -12.01
C VAL A 104 -9.22 2.90 -12.66
N LYS A 105 -8.55 3.41 -13.69
CA LYS A 105 -7.44 2.70 -14.36
C LYS A 105 -6.29 2.41 -13.40
N MET A 106 -5.88 3.39 -12.59
CA MET A 106 -4.83 3.19 -11.58
C MET A 106 -5.23 2.17 -10.52
N PHE A 107 -6.49 2.19 -10.09
CA PHE A 107 -7.02 1.20 -9.15
C PHE A 107 -7.01 -0.20 -9.75
N LYS A 108 -7.53 -0.39 -10.97
CA LYS A 108 -7.47 -1.67 -11.69
C LYS A 108 -6.04 -2.18 -11.84
N ASN A 109 -5.09 -1.30 -12.15
CA ASN A 109 -3.68 -1.68 -12.22
C ASN A 109 -3.15 -2.17 -10.87
N MET A 110 -3.48 -1.49 -9.77
CA MET A 110 -3.10 -1.91 -8.42
C MET A 110 -3.64 -3.31 -8.11
N VAL A 111 -4.94 -3.54 -8.35
CA VAL A 111 -5.59 -4.84 -8.12
C VAL A 111 -4.89 -5.93 -8.94
N ASN A 112 -4.69 -5.71 -10.25
CA ASN A 112 -4.06 -6.70 -11.13
C ASN A 112 -2.59 -7.01 -10.80
N ALA A 113 -1.88 -6.07 -10.17
CA ALA A 113 -0.48 -6.27 -9.77
C ALA A 113 -0.32 -6.86 -8.37
N SER A 114 -1.42 -6.95 -7.61
CA SER A 114 -1.44 -7.45 -6.24
C SER A 114 -1.78 -8.94 -6.23
N ASP A 115 -1.18 -9.68 -5.31
CA ASP A 115 -1.47 -11.10 -5.13
C ASP A 115 -2.75 -11.28 -4.30
N HIS A 116 -3.04 -10.33 -3.41
CA HIS A 116 -4.27 -10.26 -2.63
C HIS A 116 -4.77 -8.81 -2.51
N VAL A 117 -6.09 -8.66 -2.37
CA VAL A 117 -6.79 -7.38 -2.16
C VAL A 117 -7.81 -7.48 -1.04
#